data_AF-A0A7G8H8A6-F1
#
_entry.id   AF-A0A7G8H8A6-F1
#
_cell.length_a   1.000
_cell.length_b   1.000
_cell.length_c   1.000
_cell.angle_alpha   90.00
_cell.angle_beta   90.00
_cell.angle_gamma   90.00
#
_symmetry.space_group_name_H-M   'P 1'
#
loop_
_entity.id
_entity.type
_entity.pdbx_description
1 polymer ?
#
loop_
_entity_poly.entity_id
_entity_poly.type
_entity_poly.pdbx_seq_one_letter_code
_entity_poly.pdbx_strand_id
1 'polypeptide(L)' 'MNKDDQLAELERLNRVLMVAKRNGNQLFVQNIEREIAAVENGDCSPLIEEYLTDEERTSLQS' A
#
# COMPACT_ATOMS: atom_id res chain seq x y z
N MET A 1 3.56 15.32 -3.69
CA MET A 1 3.43 14.35 -4.79
C MET A 1 2.89 15.09 -6.00
N ASN A 2 3.50 14.96 -7.19
CA ASN A 2 2.87 15.51 -8.39
C ASN A 2 1.73 14.57 -8.85
N LYS A 3 0.84 15.04 -9.73
CA LYS A 3 -0.33 14.27 -10.19
C LYS A 3 0.06 13.01 -10.99
N ASP A 4 1.15 13.07 -11.73
CA ASP A 4 1.64 11.95 -12.54
C ASP A 4 2.23 10.85 -11.65
N ASP A 5 2.93 11.21 -10.57
CA ASP A 5 3.45 10.28 -9.56
C ASP A 5 2.28 9.55 -8.85
N GLN A 6 1.18 10.26 -8.57
CA GLN A 6 -0.03 9.71 -7.97
C GLN A 6 -0.70 8.68 -8.87
N LEU A 7 -0.85 9.00 -10.16
CA LEU A 7 -1.43 8.08 -11.14
C LEU A 7 -0.57 6.83 -11.31
N ALA A 8 0.75 6.99 -11.41
CA ALA A 8 1.68 5.87 -11.53
C ALA A 8 1.61 4.93 -10.32
N GLU A 9 1.49 5.49 -9.11
CA GLU A 9 1.37 4.71 -7.89
C GLU A 9 0.03 3.97 -7.80
N LEU A 10 -1.08 4.64 -8.14
CA LEU A 10 -2.39 3.98 -8.21
C LEU A 10 -2.42 2.84 -9.21
N GLU A 11 -1.81 3.01 -10.39
CA GLU A 11 -1.70 1.93 -11.37
C GLU A 11 -0.90 0.74 -10.81
N ARG A 12 0.20 1.01 -10.09
CA ARG A 12 1.01 -0.02 -9.45
C ARG A 12 0.19 -0.78 -8.41
N LEU A 13 -0.48 -0.07 -7.50
CA LEU A 13 -1.29 -0.66 -6.44
C LEU A 13 -2.44 -1.50 -6.99
N ASN A 14 -3.12 -1.03 -8.04
CA ASN A 14 -4.18 -1.78 -8.71
C ASN A 14 -3.68 -3.10 -9.32
N ARG A 15 -2.48 -3.13 -9.91
CA ARG A 15 -1.87 -4.37 -10.40
C ARG A 15 -1.59 -5.36 -9.26
N VAL A 16 -1.07 -4.88 -8.13
CA VAL A 16 -0.81 -5.74 -6.96
C VAL A 16 -2.13 -6.26 -6.37
N LEU A 17 -3.15 -5.42 -6.26
CA LEU A 17 -4.47 -5.79 -5.77
C LEU A 17 -5.10 -6.92 -6.60
N MET A 18 -4.98 -6.86 -7.93
CA MET A 18 -5.47 -7.91 -8.82
C MET A 18 -4.80 -9.26 -8.53
N VAL A 19 -3.47 -9.27 -8.32
CA VAL A 19 -2.73 -10.49 -7.98
C VAL A 19 -3.11 -11.00 -6.59
N ALA A 20 -3.23 -10.09 -5.61
CA ALA A 20 -3.65 -10.41 -4.25
C ALA A 20 -5.05 -11.07 -4.21
N LYS A 21 -6.02 -10.50 -4.95
CA LYS A 21 -7.37 -11.03 -5.10
C LYS A 21 -7.37 -12.43 -5.73
N ARG A 22 -6.54 -12.65 -6.75
CA ARG A 22 -6.38 -13.96 -7.40
C ARG A 22 -5.82 -15.02 -6.44
N ASN A 23 -4.93 -14.63 -5.55
CA ASN A 23 -4.28 -15.55 -4.60
C ASN A 23 -5.08 -15.77 -3.30
N GLY A 24 -6.23 -15.10 -3.13
CA GLY A 24 -7.09 -15.27 -1.97
C GLY A 24 -6.51 -14.74 -0.64
N ASN A 25 -5.47 -13.89 -0.69
CA ASN A 25 -4.88 -13.30 0.50
C ASN A 25 -5.69 -12.10 0.99
N GLN A 26 -6.77 -12.36 1.73
CA GLN A 26 -7.73 -11.33 2.15
C GLN A 26 -7.12 -10.18 2.97
N LEU A 27 -6.18 -10.49 3.87
CA LEU A 27 -5.50 -9.46 4.67
C LEU A 27 -4.69 -8.51 3.77
N PHE A 28 -3.94 -9.07 2.82
CA PHE A 28 -3.15 -8.29 1.89
C PHE A 28 -4.03 -7.47 0.93
N VAL A 29 -5.17 -8.02 0.49
CA VAL A 29 -6.18 -7.29 -0.30
C VAL A 29 -6.67 -6.06 0.45
N GLN A 30 -7.08 -6.22 1.72
CA GLN A 30 -7.59 -5.11 2.54
C GLN A 30 -6.52 -4.03 2.77
N ASN A 31 -5.26 -4.43 2.94
CA ASN A 31 -4.15 -3.48 3.10
C ASN A 31 -3.98 -2.62 1.83
N ILE A 32 -4.00 -3.23 0.64
CA ILE A 32 -3.84 -2.49 -0.61
C ILE A 32 -5.06 -1.62 -0.92
N GLU A 33 -6.27 -2.05 -0.55
CA GLU A 33 -7.48 -1.22 -0.73
C GLU A 33 -7.42 0.04 0.13
N ARG A 34 -6.92 -0.05 1.38
CA ARG A 34 -6.67 1.14 2.21
C ARG A 34 -5.57 2.04 1.65
N GLU A 35 -4.53 1.43 1.09
CA GLU A 35 -3.42 2.13 0.47
C GLU A 35 -3.87 2.96 -0.74
N ILE A 36 -4.66 2.35 -1.63
CA ILE A 36 -5.28 3.04 -2.77
C ILE A 36 -6.12 4.22 -2.30
N ALA A 37 -6.97 4.03 -1.29
CA ALA A 37 -7.82 5.09 -0.77
C ALA A 37 -7.03 6.28 -0.22
N ALA A 38 -5.91 6.02 0.47
CA ALA A 38 -5.03 7.08 0.97
C ALA A 38 -4.36 7.84 -0.18
N VAL A 39 -3.81 7.11 -1.17
CA VAL A 39 -3.20 7.73 -2.35
C VAL A 39 -4.22 8.56 -3.13
N GLU A 40 -5.47 8.09 -3.30
CA GLU A 40 -6.55 8.85 -3.95
C GLU A 40 -6.88 10.16 -3.22
N ASN A 41 -6.88 10.14 -1.88
CA ASN A 41 -7.11 11.33 -1.05
C ASN A 41 -5.91 12.30 -1.01
N GLY A 42 -4.77 11.89 -1.57
CA GLY A 42 -3.52 12.64 -1.47
C GLY A 42 -2.85 12.52 -0.10
N ASP A 43 -3.31 11.57 0.71
CA ASP A 43 -2.73 11.23 1.99
C ASP A 43 -1.47 10.37 1.79
N CYS A 44 -0.61 10.36 2.81
CA CYS A 44 0.50 9.41 2.82
C CYS A 44 -0.02 7.98 2.95
N SER A 45 0.63 7.09 2.20
CA SER A 45 0.51 5.64 2.29
C SER A 45 0.39 5.14 3.75
N PRO A 46 -0.74 4.55 4.17
CA PRO A 46 -0.87 3.94 5.50
C PRO A 46 -0.01 2.67 5.67
N LEU A 47 0.64 2.17 4.62
CA LEU A 47 1.57 1.07 4.78
C LEU A 47 2.80 1.50 5.57
N ILE A 48 2.88 0.99 6.81
CA ILE A 48 4.06 0.43 7.50
C ILE A 48 4.18 0.81 9.01
N GLU A 49 3.12 1.25 9.69
CA GLU A 49 3.19 1.36 11.18
C GLU A 49 2.33 0.36 11.94
N GLU A 50 1.13 0.02 11.49
CA GLU A 50 0.27 -0.91 12.26
C GLU A 50 0.59 -2.40 12.03
N TYR A 51 1.30 -2.72 10.95
CA TYR A 51 1.53 -4.11 10.52
C TYR A 51 2.99 -4.55 10.54
N LEU A 52 3.92 -3.64 10.83
CA LEU A 52 5.29 -4.06 11.06
C LEU A 52 5.43 -4.68 12.44
N THR A 53 6.12 -5.80 12.48
CA THR A 53 6.78 -6.22 13.70
C THR A 53 7.83 -5.19 14.11
N ASP A 54 8.17 -5.15 15.40
CA ASP A 54 9.19 -4.22 15.91
C ASP A 54 10.55 -4.40 15.16
N GLU A 55 10.84 -5.62 14.71
CA GLU A 55 12.03 -5.94 13.90
C GLU A 55 11.99 -5.30 12.50
N GLU A 56 10.85 -5.38 11.81
CA GLU A 56 10.69 -4.76 10.49
C GLU A 56 10.70 -3.23 10.61
N ARG A 57 10.20 -2.66 11.71
CA ARG A 57 10.23 -1.20 11.97
C ARG A 57 11.64 -0.68 12.15
N THR A 58 12.45 -1.39 12.91
CA THR A 58 13.84 -1.01 13.21
C THR A 58 14.71 -1.01 11.94
N SER A 59 14.43 -1.94 11.01
CA SER A 59 15.20 -2.10 9.76
C SER A 59 14.96 -0.99 8.71
N LEU A 60 13.91 -0.18 8.87
CA LEU A 60 13.62 0.95 7.97
C LEU A 60 14.22 2.28 8.46
N GLN A 61 14.71 2.32 9.71
CA GLN A 61 15.27 3.51 10.35
C GLN A 61 16.81 3.53 10.38
N SER A 62 17.46 2.52 9.79
CA SER A 62 18.92 2.33 9.75
C SER A 62 19.54 2.64 8.39
#